data_AF-A0A177ACC6-F1
#
_entry.id   AF-A0A177ACC6-F1
#
_cell.length_a   1.000
_cell.length_b   1.000
_cell.length_c   1.000
_cell.angle_alpha   90.00
_cell.angle_beta   90.00
_cell.angle_gamma   90.00
#
_symmetry.space_group_name_H-M   'P 1'
#
loop_
_entity.id
_entity.type
_entity.pdbx_description
1 polymer ?
#
loop_
_entity_poly.entity_id
_entity_poly.type
_entity_poly.pdbx_seq_one_letter_code
_entity_poly.pdbx_strand_id
1 'polypeptide(L)'
;MKSVVLLELAGAASAHYTFPALISVGTTSADWEYVRDWTGSYTYNPVQDVSSLNVRCNVDGSTNSASTLSVAAGSEIGFTASSNIYHPGPVLAYLAKVPFGQTAATWDGSGDENGPSGLGT
;
A
#
# COMPACT_ATOMS: atom_id res chain seq x y z
N MET A 1 6.12 5.90 54.78
CA MET A 1 5.30 6.51 53.71
C MET A 1 5.55 5.70 52.45
N LYS A 2 4.58 4.91 51.99
CA LYS A 2 4.71 4.05 50.80
C LYS A 2 4.21 4.84 49.59
N SER A 3 5.11 5.28 48.72
CA SER A 3 4.75 5.93 47.45
C SER A 3 4.29 4.86 46.47
N VAL A 4 3.05 4.99 45.98
CA VAL A 4 2.52 4.22 44.86
C VAL A 4 2.75 5.05 43.60
N VAL A 5 3.63 4.59 42.71
CA VAL A 5 3.79 5.17 41.37
C VAL A 5 2.74 4.52 40.48
N LEU A 6 1.73 5.29 40.06
CA LEU A 6 0.72 4.85 39.11
C LEU A 6 1.27 5.08 37.69
N LEU A 7 1.57 4.01 36.97
CA LEU A 7 2.00 4.06 35.57
C LEU A 7 0.75 3.96 34.69
N GLU A 8 0.25 5.09 34.19
CA GLU A 8 -0.84 5.11 33.20
C GLU A 8 -0.30 4.62 31.85
N LEU A 9 -0.63 3.38 31.49
CA LEU A 9 -0.48 2.87 30.13
C LEU A 9 -1.63 3.45 29.29
N ALA A 10 -1.39 4.59 28.64
CA ALA A 10 -2.26 5.05 27.56
C ALA A 10 -2.12 4.07 26.39
N GLY A 11 -3.03 3.09 26.29
CA GLY A 11 -3.11 2.19 25.15
C GLY A 11 -3.47 2.99 23.91
N ALA A 12 -2.52 3.19 23.00
CA ALA A 12 -2.80 3.72 21.67
C ALA A 12 -3.64 2.67 20.93
N ALA A 13 -4.97 2.85 20.92
CA ALA A 13 -5.84 2.12 20.01
C ALA A 13 -5.49 2.57 18.58
N SER A 14 -4.70 1.78 17.86
CA SER A 14 -4.45 2.01 16.43
C SER A 14 -5.69 1.58 15.66
N ALA A 15 -6.53 2.56 15.30
CA ALA A 15 -7.71 2.37 14.48
C ALA A 15 -7.40 2.38 12.96
N HIS A 16 -6.18 2.02 12.56
CA HIS A 16 -5.81 1.97 11.14
C HIS A 16 -4.98 0.74 10.72
N TYR A 17 -4.89 0.50 9.42
CA TYR A 17 -4.25 -0.67 8.79
C TYR A 17 -3.45 -0.27 7.55
N THR A 18 -2.44 -1.06 7.21
CA THR A 18 -1.65 -0.98 5.97
C THR A 18 -1.84 -2.23 5.11
N PHE A 19 -1.34 -2.18 3.87
CA PHE A 19 -1.29 -3.32 2.95
C PHE A 19 0.18 -3.68 2.63
N PRO A 20 0.92 -4.32 3.54
CA PRO A 20 2.39 -4.39 3.43
C PRO A 20 2.91 -5.50 2.51
N ALA A 21 2.16 -6.57 2.28
CA ALA A 21 2.65 -7.74 1.54
C ALA A 21 1.67 -8.20 0.46
N LEU A 22 2.22 -8.85 -0.56
CA LEU A 22 1.45 -9.50 -1.62
C LEU A 22 1.23 -10.98 -1.30
N ILE A 23 0.09 -11.50 -1.74
CA ILE A 23 -0.21 -12.93 -1.79
C ILE A 23 -0.22 -13.34 -3.26
N SER A 24 0.54 -14.36 -3.62
CA SER A 24 0.56 -14.92 -4.98
C SER A 24 0.72 -16.44 -4.92
N VAL A 25 -0.15 -17.17 -5.61
CA VAL A 25 -0.14 -18.64 -5.67
C VAL A 25 -0.05 -19.27 -4.26
N GLY A 26 -0.82 -18.73 -3.32
CA GLY A 26 -0.88 -19.19 -1.93
C GLY A 26 0.34 -18.85 -1.06
N THR A 27 1.31 -18.07 -1.57
CA THR A 27 2.49 -17.62 -0.82
C THR A 27 2.38 -16.14 -0.50
N THR A 28 2.63 -15.78 0.76
CA THR A 28 2.71 -14.40 1.23
C THR A 28 4.17 -13.94 1.20
N SER A 29 4.43 -12.77 0.62
CA SER A 29 5.77 -12.15 0.61
C SER A 29 6.16 -11.62 1.99
N ALA A 30 7.42 -11.22 2.16
CA ALA A 30 7.78 -10.37 3.30
C ALA A 30 7.10 -9.00 3.17
N ASP A 31 6.89 -8.34 4.33
CA ASP A 31 6.40 -6.97 4.37
C ASP A 31 7.32 -6.06 3.56
N TRP A 32 6.72 -5.26 2.68
CA TRP A 32 7.38 -4.27 1.82
C TRP A 32 8.36 -4.84 0.79
N GLU A 33 8.35 -6.16 0.55
CA GLU A 33 9.21 -6.79 -0.47
C GLU A 33 8.80 -6.36 -1.89
N TYR A 34 7.50 -6.43 -2.17
CA TYR A 34 6.90 -6.10 -3.48
C TYR A 34 5.90 -4.93 -3.40
N VAL A 35 5.66 -4.41 -2.21
CA VAL A 35 4.85 -3.20 -1.98
C VAL A 35 5.80 -2.07 -1.60
N ARG A 36 5.59 -0.88 -2.18
CA ARG A 36 6.39 0.29 -1.81
C ARG A 36 6.09 0.70 -0.37
N ASP A 37 7.09 0.59 0.49
CA ASP A 37 7.02 1.15 1.84
C ASP A 37 6.91 2.68 1.71
N TRP A 38 5.78 3.23 2.13
CA TRP A 38 5.49 4.66 2.02
C TRP A 38 5.98 5.40 3.28
N THR A 39 6.24 6.70 3.16
CA THR A 39 6.81 7.49 4.26
C THR A 39 5.86 7.55 5.45
N GLY A 40 6.25 6.93 6.56
CA GLY A 40 5.44 6.91 7.78
C GLY A 40 4.51 5.71 7.88
N SER A 41 4.79 4.60 7.18
CA SER A 41 3.98 3.38 7.21
C SER A 41 3.64 2.85 8.61
N TYR A 42 4.54 3.04 9.57
CA TYR A 42 4.35 2.72 10.99
C TYR A 42 3.25 3.54 11.69
N THR A 43 2.78 4.63 11.09
CA THR A 43 1.69 5.46 11.64
C THR A 43 0.31 4.96 11.24
N TYR A 44 0.22 4.12 10.21
CA TYR A 44 -1.04 3.59 9.66
C TYR A 44 -2.02 4.68 9.16
N ASN A 45 -1.61 5.94 9.04
CA ASN A 45 -2.52 7.02 8.70
C ASN A 45 -3.07 6.94 7.27
N PRO A 46 -4.35 7.30 7.06
CA PRO A 46 -4.94 7.38 5.73
C PRO A 46 -4.54 8.66 5.00
N VAL A 47 -4.49 8.60 3.67
CA VAL A 47 -4.54 9.81 2.83
C VAL A 47 -5.99 10.27 2.74
N GLN A 48 -6.27 11.51 3.12
CA GLN A 48 -7.63 12.06 3.17
C GLN A 48 -7.91 13.05 2.03
N ASP A 49 -6.88 13.70 1.49
CA ASP A 49 -6.99 14.63 0.38
C ASP A 49 -6.82 13.89 -0.95
N VAL A 50 -7.92 13.69 -1.67
CA VAL A 50 -7.95 13.01 -2.97
C VAL A 50 -7.32 13.82 -4.11
N SER A 51 -7.06 15.11 -3.89
CA SER A 51 -6.33 15.95 -4.86
C SER A 51 -4.81 15.84 -4.71
N SER A 52 -4.34 15.24 -3.60
CA SER A 52 -2.92 15.02 -3.35
C SER A 52 -2.36 13.88 -4.21
N LEU A 53 -1.12 14.03 -4.69
CA LEU A 53 -0.38 12.95 -5.36
C LEU A 53 -0.17 11.72 -4.46
N ASN A 54 -0.26 11.88 -3.13
CA ASN A 54 -0.19 10.77 -2.18
C ASN A 54 -1.34 9.77 -2.37
N VAL A 55 -2.45 10.12 -3.02
CA VAL A 55 -3.54 9.17 -3.28
C VAL A 55 -3.11 8.02 -4.21
N ARG A 56 -2.04 8.20 -5.00
CA ARG A 56 -1.58 7.24 -6.00
C ARG A 56 -0.90 6.01 -5.41
N CYS A 57 0.03 6.19 -4.48
CA CYS A 57 0.80 5.12 -3.84
C CYS A 57 1.06 5.38 -2.34
N ASN A 58 0.23 6.19 -1.69
CA ASN A 58 0.41 6.72 -0.33
C ASN A 58 1.58 7.73 -0.21
N VAL A 59 1.80 8.29 0.99
CA VAL A 59 2.74 9.39 1.26
C VAL A 59 4.14 9.09 0.72
N ASP A 60 4.58 9.86 -0.26
CA ASP A 60 5.86 9.69 -0.99
C ASP A 60 6.09 8.29 -1.58
N GLY A 61 5.08 7.42 -1.64
CA GLY A 61 5.22 6.07 -2.19
C GLY A 61 5.56 6.08 -3.69
N SER A 62 5.32 7.18 -4.38
CA SER A 62 5.74 7.36 -5.78
C SER A 62 7.25 7.52 -5.96
N THR A 63 7.98 7.96 -4.92
CA THR A 63 9.43 8.14 -4.95
C THR A 63 10.19 6.96 -4.34
N ASN A 64 9.47 6.05 -3.67
CA ASN A 64 10.04 4.84 -3.09
C ASN A 64 10.04 3.70 -4.12
N SER A 65 10.86 2.68 -3.87
CA SER A 65 11.01 1.51 -4.75
C SER A 65 10.81 0.22 -3.97
N ALA A 66 10.41 -0.83 -4.66
CA ALA A 66 10.27 -2.19 -4.14
C ALA A 66 10.73 -3.19 -5.23
N SER A 67 10.89 -4.46 -4.85
CA SER A 67 11.13 -5.51 -5.84
C SER A 67 9.89 -5.70 -6.71
N THR A 68 10.05 -6.36 -7.86
CA THR A 68 8.93 -6.65 -8.77
C THR A 68 8.61 -8.14 -8.74
N LEU A 69 7.36 -8.47 -8.43
CA LEU A 69 6.87 -9.85 -8.45
C LEU A 69 6.49 -10.24 -9.89
N SER A 70 7.06 -11.33 -10.39
CA SER A 70 6.64 -11.90 -11.67
C SER A 70 5.38 -12.74 -11.48
N VAL A 71 4.32 -12.43 -12.21
CA VAL A 71 3.05 -13.16 -12.21
C VAL A 71 2.57 -13.42 -13.62
N ALA A 72 1.91 -14.54 -13.85
CA ALA A 72 1.25 -14.82 -15.12
C ALA A 72 -0.09 -14.06 -15.20
N ALA A 73 -0.47 -13.62 -16.41
CA ALA A 73 -1.80 -13.06 -16.62
C ALA A 73 -2.87 -14.13 -16.33
N GLY A 74 -3.93 -13.73 -15.62
CA GLY A 74 -4.98 -14.63 -15.14
C GLY A 74 -4.69 -15.31 -13.80
N SER A 75 -3.49 -15.15 -13.23
CA SER A 75 -3.21 -15.57 -11.86
C SER A 75 -3.98 -14.71 -10.85
N GLU A 76 -4.43 -15.34 -9.77
CA GLU A 76 -4.95 -14.62 -8.60
C GLU A 76 -3.80 -14.01 -7.79
N ILE A 77 -3.93 -12.73 -7.44
CA ILE A 77 -3.05 -12.01 -6.54
C ILE A 77 -3.89 -11.36 -5.44
N GLY A 78 -3.31 -11.20 -4.26
CA GLY A 78 -3.94 -10.53 -3.12
C GLY A 78 -2.97 -9.62 -2.39
N PHE A 79 -3.51 -8.88 -1.42
CA PHE A 79 -2.76 -8.08 -0.46
C PHE A 79 -3.10 -8.55 0.95
N THR A 80 -2.11 -8.60 1.83
CA THR A 80 -2.38 -8.73 3.27
C THR A 80 -2.83 -7.39 3.83
N ALA A 81 -3.65 -7.38 4.88
CA ALA A 81 -3.88 -6.19 5.71
C ALA A 81 -3.20 -6.35 7.06
N SER A 82 -2.59 -5.29 7.58
CA SER A 82 -1.96 -5.25 8.91
C SER A 82 -2.37 -3.98 9.65
N SER A 83 -3.23 -4.00 10.67
CA SER A 83 -4.08 -5.13 11.13
C SER A 83 -5.26 -5.40 10.17
N ASN A 84 -6.28 -6.16 10.59
CA ASN A 84 -7.46 -6.45 9.77
C ASN A 84 -8.16 -5.17 9.26
N ILE A 85 -8.89 -5.28 8.15
CA ILE A 85 -9.80 -4.21 7.68
C ILE A 85 -11.08 -4.26 8.53
N TYR A 86 -11.41 -3.16 9.22
CA TYR A 86 -12.62 -3.08 10.07
C TYR A 86 -13.45 -1.81 9.87
N HIS A 87 -12.98 -0.86 9.05
CA HIS A 87 -13.82 0.28 8.69
C HIS A 87 -14.79 -0.12 7.58
N PRO A 88 -16.07 0.26 7.68
CA PRO A 88 -17.03 0.00 6.61
C PRO A 88 -16.69 0.85 5.39
N GLY A 89 -16.51 0.19 4.25
CA GLY A 89 -16.22 0.85 2.98
C GLY A 89 -15.92 -0.14 1.86
N PRO A 90 -15.90 0.32 0.61
CA PRO A 90 -15.47 -0.50 -0.50
C PRO A 90 -13.95 -0.73 -0.47
N VAL A 91 -13.52 -1.85 -1.05
CA VAL A 91 -12.12 -2.11 -1.41
C VAL A 91 -12.02 -2.03 -2.92
N LEU A 92 -11.05 -1.28 -3.42
CA LEU A 92 -10.81 -1.05 -4.84
C LEU A 92 -9.38 -1.48 -5.18
N ALA A 93 -9.18 -2.09 -6.34
CA ALA A 93 -7.88 -2.45 -6.86
C ALA A 93 -7.73 -1.92 -8.28
N TYR A 94 -6.54 -1.41 -8.59
CA TYR A 94 -6.23 -0.79 -9.88
C TYR A 94 -4.93 -1.37 -10.43
N LEU A 95 -4.81 -1.44 -11.75
CA LEU A 95 -3.58 -1.78 -12.45
C LEU A 95 -3.21 -0.65 -13.40
N ALA A 96 -1.92 -0.34 -13.46
CA ALA A 96 -1.39 0.64 -14.40
C ALA A 96 -0.20 0.03 -15.15
N LYS A 97 -0.18 0.17 -16.47
CA LYS A 97 0.89 -0.38 -17.30
C LYS A 97 2.09 0.57 -17.30
N VAL A 98 3.24 0.05 -16.86
CA VAL A 98 4.52 0.76 -16.94
C VAL A 98 4.82 1.17 -18.40
N PRO A 99 5.18 2.44 -18.66
CA PRO A 99 5.56 2.91 -19.98
C PRO A 99 6.74 2.14 -20.58
N PHE A 100 6.79 2.08 -21.91
CA PHE A 100 7.92 1.48 -22.60
C PHE A 100 9.25 2.13 -22.19
N GLY A 101 10.28 1.31 -21.97
CA GLY A 101 11.61 1.77 -21.55
C GLY A 101 11.75 2.08 -20.06
N GLN A 102 10.71 1.89 -19.25
CA GLN A 102 10.76 2.04 -17.79
C GLN A 102 10.52 0.70 -17.08
N THR A 103 10.74 0.68 -15.76
CA THR A 103 10.45 -0.47 -14.89
C THR A 103 9.47 -0.07 -13.79
N ALA A 104 8.75 -1.05 -13.22
CA ALA A 104 7.88 -0.80 -12.07
C ALA A 104 8.65 -0.31 -10.83
N ALA A 105 9.94 -0.62 -10.73
CA ALA A 105 10.81 -0.17 -9.65
C ALA A 105 11.15 1.33 -9.72
N THR A 106 11.12 1.94 -10.91
CA THR A 106 11.58 3.32 -11.13
C THR A 106 10.48 4.27 -11.64
N TRP A 107 9.38 3.75 -12.16
CA TRP A 107 8.27 4.58 -12.64
C TRP A 107 7.38 5.03 -11.49
N ASP A 108 7.01 6.31 -11.45
CA ASP A 108 6.25 6.90 -10.34
C ASP A 108 4.74 6.60 -10.37
N GLY A 109 4.26 5.96 -11.44
CA GLY A 109 2.84 5.67 -11.66
C GLY A 109 2.06 6.80 -12.35
N SER A 110 2.73 7.87 -12.79
CA SER A 110 2.08 8.96 -13.53
C SER A 110 1.73 8.57 -14.97
N GLY A 111 0.59 9.05 -15.44
CA GLY A 111 0.09 8.80 -16.79
C GLY A 111 -1.38 9.20 -16.89
N ASP A 112 -1.92 9.14 -18.10
CA ASP A 112 -3.35 9.34 -18.34
C ASP A 112 -4.09 8.03 -18.07
N GLU A 113 -5.14 8.06 -17.25
CA GLU A 113 -6.08 6.94 -17.09
C GLU A 113 -6.72 6.51 -18.42
N ASN A 114 -6.70 7.40 -19.42
CA ASN A 114 -7.16 7.17 -20.79
C ASN A 114 -6.04 6.80 -21.75
N GLY A 115 -4.89 6.29 -21.26
CA GLY A 115 -3.65 6.12 -22.03
C GLY A 115 -3.81 5.60 -23.46
N PRO A 116 -2.86 5.87 -24.37
CA PRO A 116 -3.00 5.72 -25.84
C PRO A 116 -3.32 4.31 -26.37
N SER A 117 -3.44 3.32 -25.50
CA SER A 117 -3.85 1.95 -25.82
C SER A 117 -4.72 1.28 -24.75
N GLY A 118 -5.39 2.03 -23.87
CA GLY A 118 -6.47 1.54 -23.02
C GLY A 118 -6.18 0.25 -22.23
N LEU A 119 -5.87 0.38 -20.94
CA LEU A 119 -6.45 -0.57 -19.98
C LEU A 119 -7.90 -0.15 -19.75
N GLY A 120 -8.68 -0.19 -20.84
CA GLY A 120 -10.12 -0.19 -20.75
C GLY A 120 -10.55 -1.43 -19.97
N THR A 121 -11.65 -1.28 -19.24
CA THR A 121 -12.57 -2.39 -19.04
C THR A 121 -12.78 -3.19 -20.32
#